data_AF-A0A443YX49-F1
#
_entry.id   AF-A0A443YX49-F1
#
_cell.length_a   1.000
_cell.length_b   1.000
_cell.length_c   1.000
_cell.angle_alpha   90.00
_cell.angle_beta   90.00
_cell.angle_gamma   90.00
#
_symmetry.space_group_name_H-M   'P 1'
#
loop_
_entity.id
_entity.type
_entity.pdbx_description
1 polymer ?
#
loop_
_entity_poly.entity_id
_entity_poly.type
_entity_poly.pdbx_seq_one_letter_code
_entity_poly.pdbx_strand_id
1 'polypeptide(L)'
;MKKHYFIFLLLATFCFSCGHPSGQPAIKDTTAVVSLATDTSVQKSLTDTSLNFNEEEAYANYEVIVIDTDNSYQLLNQKMFSLKDKLGMTIDSMGRYYNKQKDLIVLPDNDEDEMYAGEYFPRRELSKTLSLEYMNQYSPSSKPKTIGIIAGIYANALEADSAFVAVKQVVPKAFKLQSKIYIGCMH
;
A
#
# COMPACT_ATOMS: atom_id res chain seq x y z
N MET A 1 -20.30 1.95 57.21
CA MET A 1 -21.57 2.59 56.78
C MET A 1 -21.42 4.11 56.85
N LYS A 2 -21.50 4.81 55.71
CA LYS A 2 -21.78 6.26 55.46
C LYS A 2 -21.27 6.59 54.04
N LYS A 3 -22.14 6.48 53.01
CA LYS A 3 -22.79 7.58 52.24
C LYS A 3 -21.77 8.59 51.66
N HIS A 4 -21.40 8.42 50.39
CA HIS A 4 -21.86 9.23 49.23
C HIS A 4 -21.34 10.67 49.21
N TYR A 5 -20.43 10.97 48.29
CA TYR A 5 -20.33 12.29 47.66
C TYR A 5 -20.17 12.12 46.15
N PHE A 6 -21.29 12.40 45.48
CA PHE A 6 -21.44 12.60 44.06
C PHE A 6 -21.05 14.06 43.80
N ILE A 7 -19.98 14.32 43.05
CA ILE A 7 -19.64 15.68 42.60
C ILE A 7 -19.61 15.67 41.08
N PHE A 8 -20.71 16.19 40.53
CA PHE A 8 -20.82 16.70 39.17
C PHE A 8 -19.93 17.95 39.08
N LEU A 9 -18.99 17.98 38.12
CA LEU A 9 -18.38 19.24 37.71
C LEU A 9 -18.63 19.46 36.21
N LEU A 10 -19.41 20.52 35.96
CA LEU A 10 -19.72 21.11 34.66
C LEU A 10 -18.47 21.30 33.80
N LEU A 11 -18.44 20.72 32.60
CA LEU A 11 -17.51 21.12 31.55
C LEU A 11 -18.24 22.06 30.59
N ALA A 12 -17.88 23.34 30.65
CA ALA A 12 -18.42 24.40 29.82
C ALA A 12 -17.95 24.27 28.37
N THR A 13 -18.91 24.32 27.46
CA THR A 13 -18.77 24.44 26.01
C THR A 13 -18.15 25.80 25.63
N PHE A 14 -17.02 25.78 24.94
CA PHE A 14 -16.55 26.93 24.14
C PHE A 14 -16.66 26.58 22.66
N CYS A 15 -17.71 27.13 22.03
CA CYS A 15 -17.81 27.25 20.59
C CYS A 15 -16.97 28.45 20.13
N PHE A 16 -15.84 28.20 19.47
CA PHE A 16 -15.19 29.22 18.63
C PHE A 16 -15.46 28.88 17.16
N SER A 17 -16.43 29.60 16.61
CA SER A 17 -16.64 29.80 15.18
C SER A 17 -15.77 30.96 14.72
N CYS A 18 -14.99 30.77 13.65
CA CYS A 18 -14.47 31.87 12.85
C CYS A 18 -14.62 31.50 11.37
N GLY A 19 -15.37 32.33 10.64
CA GLY A 19 -15.69 32.19 9.23
C GLY A 19 -14.65 32.82 8.29
N HIS A 20 -14.46 32.13 7.16
CA HIS A 20 -14.23 32.54 5.76
C HIS A 20 -13.76 33.99 5.43
N PRO A 21 -12.91 34.18 4.39
CA PRO A 21 -13.41 34.07 3.01
C PRO A 21 -12.50 33.42 1.95
N SER A 22 -13.21 32.88 0.96
CA SER A 22 -12.76 32.35 -0.32
C SER A 22 -12.30 33.47 -1.23
N GLY A 23 -11.14 33.29 -1.86
CA GLY A 23 -10.61 34.15 -2.92
C GLY A 23 -10.14 33.30 -4.10
N GLN A 24 -11.03 33.02 -5.05
CA GLN A 24 -10.66 32.56 -6.38
C GLN A 24 -10.26 33.77 -7.25
N PRO A 25 -9.12 33.73 -7.97
CA PRO A 25 -8.90 34.61 -9.11
C PRO A 25 -9.51 34.03 -10.39
N ALA A 26 -10.17 34.93 -11.11
CA ALA A 26 -11.02 34.76 -12.28
C ALA A 26 -10.38 34.07 -13.50
N ILE A 27 -11.20 33.24 -14.14
CA ILE A 27 -11.09 32.81 -15.54
C ILE A 27 -11.28 34.05 -16.43
N LYS A 28 -10.31 34.36 -17.28
CA LYS A 28 -10.50 35.28 -18.40
C LYS A 28 -10.95 34.50 -19.62
N ASP A 29 -12.23 34.63 -19.90
CA ASP A 29 -12.87 34.30 -21.17
C ASP A 29 -12.39 35.32 -22.23
N THR A 30 -11.93 34.83 -23.37
CA THR A 30 -11.74 35.69 -24.56
C THR A 30 -12.30 34.92 -25.75
N THR A 31 -13.58 35.19 -25.99
CA THR A 31 -14.27 34.90 -27.23
C THR A 31 -13.79 35.89 -28.29
N ALA A 32 -13.02 35.39 -29.27
CA ALA A 32 -12.87 36.05 -30.55
C ALA A 32 -13.43 35.10 -31.62
N VAL A 33 -14.67 35.40 -32.02
CA VAL A 33 -15.34 34.80 -33.19
C VAL A 33 -14.91 35.60 -34.42
N VAL A 34 -14.16 34.96 -35.33
CA VAL A 34 -14.09 35.35 -36.74
C VAL A 34 -14.20 34.10 -37.61
N SER A 35 -15.01 34.23 -38.65
CA SER A 35 -15.63 33.20 -39.46
C SER A 35 -14.77 32.72 -40.63
N LEU A 36 -14.83 31.40 -40.86
CA LEU A 36 -15.00 30.67 -42.13
C LEU A 36 -14.04 30.92 -43.33
N ALA A 37 -13.27 29.88 -43.66
CA ALA A 37 -13.02 29.46 -45.04
C ALA A 37 -12.62 27.97 -45.12
N THR A 38 -13.54 27.17 -45.65
CA THR A 38 -13.39 26.12 -46.68
C THR A 38 -12.50 24.89 -46.44
N ASP A 39 -13.19 23.75 -46.52
CA ASP A 39 -12.78 22.37 -46.77
C ASP A 39 -11.31 22.09 -47.16
N THR A 40 -10.69 21.22 -46.38
CA THR A 40 -9.87 20.12 -46.91
C THR A 40 -9.96 18.96 -45.92
N SER A 41 -10.49 17.83 -46.37
CA SER A 41 -10.54 16.58 -45.62
C SER A 41 -9.12 16.07 -45.35
N VAL A 42 -8.58 16.42 -44.20
CA VAL A 42 -7.43 15.72 -43.65
C VAL A 42 -7.98 14.50 -42.92
N GLN A 43 -7.84 13.32 -43.54
CA GLN A 43 -7.94 12.06 -42.83
C GLN A 43 -7.02 12.16 -41.60
N LYS A 44 -7.63 12.32 -40.43
CA LYS A 44 -6.97 12.15 -39.14
C LYS A 44 -6.62 10.67 -39.04
N SER A 45 -5.45 10.32 -39.58
CA SER A 45 -4.74 9.12 -39.18
C SER A 45 -4.66 9.20 -37.66
N LEU A 46 -5.37 8.29 -36.99
CA LEU A 46 -5.16 8.00 -35.58
C LEU A 46 -3.75 7.43 -35.50
N THR A 47 -2.76 8.31 -35.48
CA THR A 47 -1.45 7.96 -34.96
C THR A 47 -1.71 7.63 -33.51
N ASP A 48 -1.79 6.33 -33.22
CA ASP A 48 -1.61 5.80 -31.89
C ASP A 48 -0.45 6.57 -31.30
N THR A 49 -0.77 7.42 -30.32
CA THR A 49 0.27 7.94 -29.44
C THR A 49 0.67 6.71 -28.66
N SER A 50 1.62 5.95 -29.21
CA SER A 50 2.38 4.97 -28.44
C SER A 50 3.04 5.80 -27.36
N LEU A 51 2.36 5.89 -26.22
CA LEU A 51 2.96 6.33 -24.99
C LEU A 51 4.17 5.43 -24.85
N ASN A 52 5.36 5.98 -25.10
CA ASN A 52 6.61 5.34 -24.76
C ASN A 52 6.62 5.28 -23.23
N PHE A 53 5.90 4.31 -22.67
CA PHE A 53 6.00 3.95 -21.28
C PHE A 53 7.43 3.47 -21.11
N ASN A 54 8.25 4.33 -20.53
CA ASN A 54 9.55 3.93 -20.07
C ASN A 54 9.31 2.84 -19.01
N GLU A 55 9.57 1.58 -19.35
CA GLU A 55 9.36 0.45 -18.46
C GLU A 55 10.11 0.63 -17.12
N GLU A 56 11.17 1.44 -17.09
CA GLU A 56 11.88 1.79 -15.85
C GLU A 56 11.08 2.72 -14.92
N GLU A 57 10.23 3.59 -15.45
CA GLU A 57 9.37 4.48 -14.66
C GLU A 57 8.24 3.72 -13.94
N ALA A 58 7.95 2.49 -14.39
CA ALA A 58 6.95 1.65 -13.77
C ALA A 58 7.47 0.88 -12.53
N TYR A 59 8.72 1.11 -12.11
CA TYR A 59 9.30 0.48 -10.92
C TYR A 59 9.86 1.51 -9.93
N ALA A 60 9.75 1.20 -8.64
CA ALA A 60 10.37 1.95 -7.56
C ALA A 60 11.31 1.07 -6.73
N ASN A 61 12.39 1.66 -6.22
CA ASN A 61 13.27 1.00 -5.27
C ASN A 61 12.78 1.29 -3.85
N TYR A 62 12.44 0.24 -3.10
CA TYR A 62 12.02 0.32 -1.71
C TYR A 62 12.88 -0.55 -0.80
N GLU A 63 12.93 -0.16 0.46
CA GLU A 63 13.52 -0.96 1.53
C GLU A 63 12.41 -1.83 2.16
N VAL A 64 12.65 -3.13 2.22
CA VAL A 64 11.69 -4.11 2.75
C VAL A 64 12.30 -4.79 3.97
N ILE A 65 11.57 -4.80 5.08
CA ILE A 65 12.00 -5.50 6.29
C ILE A 65 11.33 -6.86 6.33
N VAL A 66 12.14 -7.92 6.43
CA VAL A 66 11.68 -9.31 6.49
C VAL A 66 12.02 -9.87 7.88
N ILE A 67 11.00 -10.31 8.59
CA ILE A 67 11.14 -10.90 9.93
C ILE A 67 11.65 -12.34 9.84
N ASP A 68 11.04 -13.12 8.95
CA ASP A 68 11.31 -14.55 8.78
C ASP A 68 10.78 -15.02 7.44
N THR A 69 11.28 -16.16 6.97
CA THR A 69 10.80 -16.82 5.76
C THR A 69 10.60 -18.31 5.98
N ASP A 70 9.63 -18.89 5.29
CA ASP A 70 9.33 -20.32 5.29
C ASP A 70 8.43 -20.65 4.08
N ASN A 71 8.17 -21.92 3.81
CA ASN A 71 7.17 -22.35 2.84
C ASN A 71 5.80 -22.63 3.50
N SER A 72 5.75 -22.77 4.83
CA SER A 72 4.51 -22.98 5.58
C SER A 72 3.81 -21.67 5.91
N TYR A 73 2.69 -21.40 5.22
CA TYR A 73 1.81 -20.30 5.57
C TYR A 73 1.35 -20.36 7.04
N GLN A 74 0.98 -21.54 7.54
CA GLN A 74 0.42 -21.70 8.88
C GLN A 74 1.45 -21.35 9.95
N LEU A 75 2.70 -21.81 9.79
CA LEU A 75 3.81 -21.48 10.69
C LEU A 75 4.05 -19.98 10.74
N LEU A 76 4.15 -19.34 9.56
CA LEU A 76 4.41 -17.90 9.48
C LEU A 76 3.23 -17.07 9.96
N ASN A 77 2.00 -17.49 9.70
CA ASN A 77 0.80 -16.82 10.18
C ASN A 77 0.73 -16.83 11.71
N GLN A 78 0.91 -17.98 12.34
CA GLN A 78 0.99 -18.08 13.80
C GLN A 78 2.09 -17.19 14.38
N LYS A 79 3.27 -17.22 13.75
CA LYS A 79 4.40 -16.38 14.14
C LYS A 79 4.09 -14.89 13.99
N MET A 80 3.50 -14.46 12.88
CA MET A 80 3.09 -13.08 12.64
C MET A 80 2.11 -12.59 13.71
N PHE A 81 1.08 -13.36 14.02
CA PHE A 81 0.14 -13.03 15.11
C PHE A 81 0.83 -12.96 16.47
N SER A 82 1.79 -13.84 16.77
CA SER A 82 2.56 -13.81 18.03
C SER A 82 3.52 -12.62 18.15
N LEU A 83 3.90 -12.01 17.03
CA LEU A 83 4.83 -10.90 16.96
C LEU A 83 4.13 -9.55 16.92
N LYS A 84 2.89 -9.49 16.43
CA LYS A 84 2.05 -8.28 16.35
C LYS A 84 2.17 -7.41 17.62
N ASP A 85 1.86 -7.99 18.77
CA ASP A 85 1.83 -7.25 20.04
C ASP A 85 3.24 -6.91 20.55
N LYS A 86 4.22 -7.79 20.29
CA LYS A 86 5.63 -7.56 20.70
C LYS A 86 6.28 -6.43 19.93
N LEU A 87 5.87 -6.23 18.68
CA LEU A 87 6.37 -5.18 17.80
C LEU A 87 5.50 -3.92 17.83
N GLY A 88 4.31 -3.98 18.46
CA GLY A 88 3.34 -2.87 18.43
C GLY A 88 2.84 -2.55 17.02
N MET A 89 2.83 -3.54 16.11
CA MET A 89 2.44 -3.37 14.71
C MET A 89 1.02 -3.91 14.48
N THR A 90 0.34 -3.40 13.46
CA THR A 90 -0.92 -3.99 12.98
C THR A 90 -0.65 -5.02 11.89
N ILE A 91 -1.60 -5.94 11.66
CA ILE A 91 -1.56 -6.86 10.53
C ILE A 91 -2.52 -6.32 9.48
N ASP A 92 -2.06 -6.29 8.23
CA ASP A 92 -2.91 -5.99 7.08
C ASP A 92 -2.69 -7.06 6.01
N SER A 93 -3.76 -7.81 5.69
CA SER A 93 -3.73 -8.84 4.66
C SER A 93 -4.14 -8.34 3.28
N MET A 94 -4.61 -7.10 3.13
CA MET A 94 -5.27 -6.59 1.92
C MET A 94 -6.49 -7.43 1.51
N GLY A 95 -7.26 -7.91 2.49
CA GLY A 95 -8.41 -8.81 2.22
C GLY A 95 -8.03 -10.23 1.79
N ARG A 96 -6.73 -10.52 1.61
CA ARG A 96 -6.26 -11.85 1.19
C ARG A 96 -6.35 -12.88 2.32
N TYR A 97 -6.51 -14.14 1.94
CA TYR A 97 -6.46 -15.29 2.83
C TYR A 97 -5.74 -16.46 2.15
N TYR A 98 -5.33 -17.45 2.93
CA TYR A 98 -4.71 -18.66 2.36
C TYR A 98 -5.78 -19.68 1.98
N ASN A 99 -5.88 -19.94 0.68
CA ASN A 99 -6.72 -20.97 0.11
C ASN A 99 -5.98 -22.32 0.15
N LYS A 100 -6.47 -23.25 0.96
CA LYS A 100 -5.85 -24.56 1.16
C LYS A 100 -5.95 -25.45 -0.08
N GLN A 101 -6.99 -25.28 -0.89
CA GLN A 101 -7.22 -26.06 -2.10
C GLN A 101 -6.24 -25.64 -3.21
N LYS A 102 -5.98 -24.33 -3.33
CA LYS A 102 -5.00 -23.76 -4.27
C LYS A 102 -3.55 -23.80 -3.75
N ASP A 103 -3.35 -23.99 -2.44
CA ASP A 103 -2.05 -23.82 -1.78
C ASP A 103 -1.42 -22.45 -2.14
N LEU A 104 -2.23 -21.40 -1.94
CA LEU A 104 -1.96 -20.03 -2.40
C LEU A 104 -2.59 -18.99 -1.46
N ILE A 105 -1.90 -17.88 -1.20
CA ILE A 105 -2.49 -16.67 -0.64
C ILE A 105 -3.28 -15.98 -1.76
N VAL A 106 -4.57 -15.75 -1.59
CA VAL A 106 -5.46 -15.26 -2.65
C VAL A 106 -6.38 -14.16 -2.16
N LEU A 107 -6.83 -13.31 -3.08
CA LEU A 107 -8.05 -12.54 -2.90
C LEU A 107 -9.29 -13.45 -2.93
N PRO A 108 -10.44 -13.01 -2.39
CA PRO A 108 -11.71 -13.70 -2.56
C PRO A 108 -12.05 -13.97 -4.03
N ASP A 109 -12.73 -15.08 -4.31
CA ASP A 109 -13.18 -15.40 -5.68
C ASP A 109 -14.26 -14.42 -6.20
N ASN A 110 -14.83 -13.59 -5.31
CA ASN A 110 -15.81 -12.56 -5.62
C ASN A 110 -15.26 -11.13 -5.41
N ASP A 111 -13.94 -10.96 -5.50
CA ASP A 111 -13.29 -9.65 -5.47
C ASP A 111 -13.79 -8.77 -6.63
N GLU A 112 -13.75 -7.45 -6.44
CA GLU A 112 -14.19 -6.49 -7.47
C GLU A 112 -13.23 -6.44 -8.66
N ASP A 113 -11.97 -6.80 -8.44
CA ASP A 113 -10.98 -6.98 -9.47
C ASP A 113 -11.06 -8.41 -10.04
N GLU A 114 -11.80 -8.56 -11.14
CA GLU A 114 -11.99 -9.86 -11.80
C GLU A 114 -10.68 -10.50 -12.27
N MET A 115 -9.61 -9.72 -12.51
CA MET A 115 -8.32 -10.26 -12.94
C MET A 115 -7.58 -10.96 -11.79
N TYR A 116 -7.74 -10.46 -10.56
CA TYR A 116 -7.09 -11.02 -9.38
C TYR A 116 -8.02 -11.79 -8.43
N ALA A 117 -9.31 -11.88 -8.74
CA ALA A 117 -10.27 -12.69 -8.00
C ALA A 117 -9.80 -14.16 -7.92
N GLY A 118 -9.61 -14.66 -6.71
CA GLY A 118 -9.09 -16.00 -6.46
C GLY A 118 -7.59 -16.20 -6.77
N GLU A 119 -6.86 -15.14 -7.12
CA GLU A 119 -5.44 -15.15 -7.42
C GLU A 119 -4.65 -14.37 -6.37
N TYR A 120 -3.31 -14.48 -6.42
CA TYR A 120 -2.44 -13.70 -5.54
C TYR A 120 -2.27 -12.28 -6.07
N PHE A 121 -2.66 -11.30 -5.26
CA PHE A 121 -2.37 -9.88 -5.50
C PHE A 121 -1.19 -9.41 -4.61
N PRO A 122 -0.07 -8.94 -5.18
CA PRO A 122 1.12 -8.55 -4.42
C PRO A 122 0.95 -7.18 -3.73
N ARG A 123 1.45 -7.05 -2.50
CA ARG A 123 1.58 -5.73 -1.86
C ARG A 123 2.74 -4.96 -2.48
N ARG A 124 2.44 -3.80 -3.08
CA ARG A 124 3.41 -2.93 -3.75
C ARG A 124 3.53 -1.54 -3.11
N GLU A 125 2.54 -1.16 -2.32
CA GLU A 125 2.48 0.14 -1.66
C GLU A 125 3.32 0.19 -0.40
N LEU A 126 3.71 1.42 -0.02
CA LEU A 126 4.36 1.66 1.26
C LEU A 126 3.47 1.20 2.40
N SER A 127 4.08 0.52 3.37
CA SER A 127 3.35 -0.01 4.52
C SER A 127 4.22 -0.08 5.75
N LYS A 128 3.60 0.09 6.91
CA LYS A 128 4.20 -0.11 8.24
C LYS A 128 3.47 -1.22 9.01
N THR A 129 2.80 -2.11 8.29
CA THR A 129 2.06 -3.23 8.86
C THR A 129 2.83 -4.54 8.68
N LEU A 130 2.43 -5.54 9.45
CA LEU A 130 2.80 -6.92 9.22
C LEU A 130 1.95 -7.52 8.09
N SER A 131 2.57 -8.27 7.19
CA SER A 131 1.87 -9.05 6.18
C SER A 131 2.62 -10.33 5.82
N LEU A 132 1.91 -11.27 5.20
CA LEU A 132 2.48 -12.47 4.58
C LEU A 132 2.50 -12.28 3.08
N GLU A 133 3.68 -12.40 2.48
CA GLU A 133 3.88 -12.13 1.07
C GLU A 133 4.82 -13.17 0.44
N TYR A 134 4.71 -13.39 -0.86
CA TYR A 134 5.67 -14.22 -1.57
C TYR A 134 6.98 -13.45 -1.81
N MET A 135 8.10 -14.05 -1.39
CA MET A 135 9.42 -13.42 -1.45
C MET A 135 9.92 -13.17 -2.87
N ASN A 136 9.40 -13.89 -3.87
CA ASN A 136 9.71 -13.65 -5.28
C ASN A 136 9.24 -12.27 -5.78
N GLN A 137 8.29 -11.63 -5.08
CA GLN A 137 7.86 -10.26 -5.39
C GLN A 137 8.91 -9.22 -4.99
N TYR A 138 9.74 -9.54 -4.00
CA TYR A 138 10.72 -8.60 -3.45
C TYR A 138 12.17 -8.93 -3.82
N SER A 139 12.45 -10.21 -4.02
CA SER A 139 13.76 -10.74 -4.39
C SER A 139 13.54 -11.81 -5.46
N PRO A 140 13.76 -11.50 -6.76
CA PRO A 140 13.49 -12.42 -7.87
C PRO A 140 14.25 -13.75 -7.80
N SER A 141 15.36 -13.80 -7.07
CA SER A 141 16.15 -15.02 -6.82
C SER A 141 15.56 -15.94 -5.75
N SER A 142 14.46 -15.54 -5.10
CA SER A 142 13.80 -16.34 -4.06
C SER A 142 13.21 -17.61 -4.66
N LYS A 143 13.25 -18.71 -3.90
CA LYS A 143 12.65 -19.96 -4.32
C LYS A 143 11.14 -19.77 -4.52
N PRO A 144 10.52 -20.47 -5.49
CA PRO A 144 9.07 -20.45 -5.67
C PRO A 144 8.35 -20.78 -4.36
N LYS A 145 7.23 -20.10 -4.12
CA LYS A 145 6.39 -20.25 -2.92
C LYS A 145 7.06 -19.95 -1.57
N THR A 146 8.28 -19.43 -1.52
CA THR A 146 8.82 -18.91 -0.26
C THR A 146 8.00 -17.71 0.19
N ILE A 147 7.41 -17.82 1.38
CA ILE A 147 6.62 -16.77 2.03
C ILE A 147 7.53 -16.06 3.03
N GLY A 148 7.37 -14.75 3.13
CA GLY A 148 8.01 -13.92 4.15
C GLY A 148 6.97 -13.28 5.07
N ILE A 149 7.34 -13.08 6.34
CA ILE A 149 6.67 -12.11 7.19
C ILE A 149 7.33 -10.76 6.93
N ILE A 150 6.61 -9.87 6.26
CA ILE A 150 7.06 -8.51 5.95
C ILE A 150 6.67 -7.57 7.11
N ALA A 151 7.59 -6.72 7.55
CA ALA A 151 7.40 -5.70 8.60
C ALA A 151 7.45 -4.28 8.05
N GLY A 152 7.00 -4.14 6.81
CA GLY A 152 6.86 -2.87 6.11
C GLY A 152 7.71 -2.74 4.85
N ILE A 153 7.29 -1.78 4.04
CA ILE A 153 7.87 -1.38 2.77
C ILE A 153 8.06 0.14 2.85
N TYR A 154 9.29 0.61 2.69
CA TYR A 154 9.68 1.98 2.97
C TYR A 154 10.37 2.60 1.76
N ALA A 155 9.95 3.81 1.38
CA ALA A 155 10.67 4.61 0.39
C ALA A 155 11.92 5.29 0.98
N ASN A 156 11.91 5.58 2.28
CA ASN A 156 12.99 6.29 2.95
C ASN A 156 13.91 5.30 3.70
N ALA A 157 15.19 5.31 3.35
CA ALA A 157 16.17 4.39 3.94
C ALA A 157 16.39 4.62 5.46
N LEU A 158 16.40 5.87 5.93
CA LEU A 158 16.59 6.19 7.34
C LEU A 158 15.41 5.73 8.19
N GLU A 159 14.20 5.85 7.65
CA GLU A 159 13.00 5.32 8.28
C GLU A 159 13.04 3.79 8.34
N ALA A 160 13.44 3.14 7.25
CA ALA A 160 13.61 1.70 7.19
C ALA A 160 14.67 1.21 8.19
N ASP A 161 15.79 1.91 8.33
CA ASP A 161 16.84 1.59 9.30
C ASP A 161 16.32 1.69 10.73
N SER A 162 15.58 2.77 11.03
CA SER A 162 15.01 2.98 12.36
C SER A 162 14.01 1.87 12.73
N ALA A 163 13.11 1.53 11.79
CA ALA A 163 12.15 0.43 11.97
C ALA A 163 12.87 -0.92 12.08
N PHE A 164 13.92 -1.15 11.29
CA PHE A 164 14.68 -2.39 11.30
C PHE A 164 15.40 -2.62 12.63
N VAL A 165 15.99 -1.57 13.22
CA VAL A 165 16.61 -1.66 14.55
C VAL A 165 15.58 -2.08 15.60
N ALA A 166 14.38 -1.49 15.59
CA ALA A 166 13.30 -1.86 16.51
C ALA A 166 12.86 -3.32 16.31
N VAL A 167 12.71 -3.77 15.05
CA VAL A 167 12.38 -5.18 14.74
C VAL A 167 13.49 -6.12 15.22
N LYS A 168 14.77 -5.78 15.02
CA LYS A 168 15.93 -6.59 15.44
C LYS A 168 16.02 -6.79 16.94
N GLN A 169 15.54 -5.84 17.75
CA GLN A 169 15.49 -5.99 19.21
C GLN A 169 14.56 -7.13 19.64
N VAL A 170 13.50 -7.40 18.87
CA VAL A 170 12.53 -8.47 19.15
C VAL A 170 12.85 -9.74 18.38
N VAL A 171 13.32 -9.61 17.13
CA VAL A 171 13.62 -10.72 16.23
C VAL A 171 15.04 -10.55 15.66
N PRO A 172 16.07 -11.07 16.36
CA PRO A 172 17.47 -10.88 15.96
C PRO A 172 17.83 -11.40 14.57
N LYS A 173 17.08 -12.36 14.03
CA LYS A 173 17.29 -12.92 12.69
C LYS A 173 16.63 -12.15 11.56
N ALA A 174 15.83 -11.13 11.85
CA ALA A 174 15.23 -10.29 10.82
C ALA A 174 16.31 -9.67 9.94
N PHE A 175 15.97 -9.41 8.68
CA PHE A 175 16.86 -8.77 7.72
C PHE A 175 16.11 -7.71 6.91
N LYS A 176 16.87 -6.82 6.29
CA LYS A 176 16.35 -5.79 5.39
C LYS A 176 16.94 -6.02 4.01
N LEU A 177 16.16 -5.77 2.96
CA LEU A 177 16.60 -5.87 1.58
C LEU A 177 16.09 -4.67 0.79
N GLN A 178 16.85 -4.27 -0.23
CA GLN A 178 16.38 -3.35 -1.25
C GLN A 178 15.65 -4.14 -2.33
N SER A 179 14.48 -3.65 -2.73
CA SER A 179 13.61 -4.31 -3.71
C SER A 179 13.19 -3.34 -4.80
N LYS A 180 13.24 -3.80 -6.05
CA LYS A 180 12.68 -3.09 -7.21
C LYS A 180 11.25 -3.57 -7.44
N ILE A 181 10.27 -2.80 -7.00
CA ILE A 181 8.84 -3.15 -6.99
C ILE A 181 8.12 -2.44 -8.13
N TYR A 182 7.29 -3.17 -8.88
CA TYR A 182 6.43 -2.57 -9.91
C TYR A 182 5.39 -1.67 -9.26
N ILE A 183 5.30 -0.41 -9.68
CA ILE A 183 4.35 0.59 -9.18
C ILE A 183 3.37 1.06 -10.26
N GLY A 184 3.43 0.48 -11.47
CA GLY A 184 2.47 0.74 -12.52
C GLY A 184 1.06 0.21 -12.20
N CYS A 185 0.13 0.47 -13.12
CA CYS A 185 -1.25 0.00 -13.02
C CYS A 185 -1.29 -1.53 -13.15
N MET A 186 -1.92 -2.20 -12.18
CA MET A 186 -2.33 -3.60 -12.28
C MET A 186 -3.84 -3.55 -12.50
N HIS A 187 -4.27 -3.49 -13.76
CA HIS A 187 -5.67 -3.47 -14.19
C HIS A 187 -5.79 -4.34 -15.44
#